data_AF-A0A8T4M185-F1
#
_entry.id   AF-A0A8T4M185-F1
#
_cell.length_a   1.000
_cell.length_b   1.000
_cell.length_c   1.000
_cell.angle_alpha   90.00
_cell.angle_beta   90.00
_cell.angle_gamma   90.00
#
_symmetry.space_group_name_H-M   'P 1'
#
loop_
_entity.id
_entity.type
_entity.pdbx_description
1 polymer ?
#
loop_
_entity_poly.entity_id
_entity_poly.type
_entity_poly.pdbx_seq_one_letter_code
_entity_poly.pdbx_strand_id
1 'polypeptide(L)'
;MAKKETRNSPKDLIEATPEETEKLEKQIEKLEESDKIVETPKEKEAAREREKIREKVDYWKPKTELGRMVKEGKVKNIDVVLTEHRKILEPEIVDKLLTLETDLLLIGQAKGKFGGGKRRAWRQTQKKTMEGNVLTFSSMVVVGDRNGHVGLGLGKSKETLPAREKAIRNAKLKVIKVTRGFETPEPGSNDPHTVPFVINGKCGSVRVRLIPAPRGTGLVIGAECKKILRLAGIKDVYSYTEGQTRTTFNFARACIDALKKTNQKLITT
;
A
#
# COMPACT_ATOMS: atom_id res chain seq x y z
N MET A 1 -60.27 -50.06 -28.59
CA MET A 1 -60.50 -49.32 -27.34
C MET A 1 -59.36 -48.31 -27.22
N ALA A 2 -59.51 -47.05 -27.69
CA ALA A 2 -60.02 -45.89 -26.94
C ALA A 2 -59.27 -45.72 -25.59
N LYS A 3 -58.53 -44.63 -25.30
CA LYS A 3 -58.76 -43.20 -25.57
C LYS A 3 -57.44 -42.40 -25.73
N LYS A 4 -57.51 -41.34 -26.55
CA LYS A 4 -56.62 -40.16 -26.56
C LYS A 4 -56.83 -39.33 -25.30
N GLU A 5 -55.79 -38.66 -24.81
CA GLU A 5 -55.87 -37.36 -24.11
C GLU A 5 -54.43 -36.81 -23.98
N THR A 6 -53.99 -36.00 -24.93
CA THR A 6 -53.94 -34.52 -24.91
C THR A 6 -52.72 -33.95 -24.18
N ARG A 7 -51.91 -33.28 -25.00
CA ARG A 7 -50.84 -32.34 -24.65
C ARG A 7 -51.34 -31.36 -23.59
N ASN A 8 -50.68 -31.28 -22.44
CA ASN A 8 -50.82 -30.12 -21.56
C ASN A 8 -49.65 -29.16 -21.73
N SER A 9 -50.04 -27.92 -21.94
CA SER A 9 -49.32 -26.69 -22.23
C SER A 9 -48.40 -26.23 -21.09
N PRO A 10 -47.42 -25.35 -21.40
CA PRO A 10 -46.50 -24.77 -20.43
C PRO A 10 -47.20 -23.70 -19.57
N LYS A 11 -47.93 -24.12 -18.53
CA LYS A 11 -48.57 -23.20 -17.58
C LYS A 11 -48.49 -23.57 -16.10
N ASP A 12 -47.77 -24.63 -15.73
CA ASP A 12 -47.48 -24.89 -14.32
C ASP A 12 -46.20 -24.17 -13.92
N LEU A 13 -46.28 -22.83 -13.95
CA LEU A 13 -45.39 -21.99 -13.17
C LEU A 13 -45.73 -22.27 -11.71
N ILE A 14 -44.75 -22.83 -11.02
CA ILE A 14 -44.74 -23.16 -9.60
C ILE A 14 -45.10 -21.89 -8.81
N GLU A 15 -46.36 -21.75 -8.40
CA GLU A 15 -46.73 -20.89 -7.28
C GLU A 15 -46.19 -21.57 -6.03
N ALA A 16 -45.05 -21.08 -5.54
CA ALA A 16 -44.52 -21.48 -4.25
C ALA A 16 -45.61 -21.28 -3.20
N THR A 17 -45.87 -22.30 -2.39
CA THR A 17 -46.87 -22.19 -1.33
C THR A 17 -46.49 -21.04 -0.38
N PRO A 18 -47.46 -20.31 0.20
CA PRO A 18 -47.17 -19.17 1.09
C PRO A 18 -46.23 -19.52 2.25
N GLU A 19 -46.23 -20.78 2.67
CA GLU A 19 -45.35 -21.30 3.72
C GLU A 19 -43.90 -21.49 3.26
N GLU A 20 -43.66 -21.76 1.97
CA GLU A 20 -42.32 -21.89 1.39
C GLU A 20 -41.69 -20.51 1.14
N THR A 21 -42.48 -19.52 0.73
CA THR A 21 -42.02 -18.13 0.60
C THR A 21 -41.66 -17.53 1.96
N GLU A 22 -42.46 -17.78 3.01
CA GLU A 22 -42.17 -17.27 4.36
C GLU A 22 -40.91 -17.94 4.97
N LYS A 23 -40.67 -19.22 4.66
CA LYS A 23 -39.43 -19.92 5.04
C LYS A 23 -38.21 -19.38 4.29
N LEU A 24 -38.34 -19.11 2.98
CA LEU A 24 -37.28 -18.50 2.17
C LEU A 24 -36.98 -17.08 2.63
N GLU A 25 -37.99 -16.27 2.94
CA GLU A 25 -37.83 -14.91 3.47
C GLU A 25 -37.14 -14.92 4.83
N LYS A 26 -37.56 -15.79 5.76
CA LYS A 26 -36.85 -15.98 7.04
C LYS A 26 -35.42 -16.47 6.88
N GLN A 27 -35.14 -17.24 5.82
CA GLN A 27 -33.81 -17.74 5.53
C GLN A 27 -32.92 -16.68 4.86
N ILE A 28 -33.49 -15.81 4.03
CA ILE A 28 -32.86 -14.62 3.45
C ILE A 28 -32.57 -13.60 4.55
N GLU A 29 -33.52 -13.31 5.44
CA GLU A 29 -33.35 -12.37 6.56
C GLU A 29 -32.25 -12.84 7.52
N LYS A 30 -32.14 -14.15 7.74
CA LYS A 30 -31.08 -14.77 8.54
C LYS A 30 -29.70 -14.77 7.84
N LEU A 31 -29.68 -14.79 6.51
CA LEU A 31 -28.46 -14.61 5.69
C LEU A 31 -28.04 -13.14 5.66
N GLU A 32 -28.97 -12.20 5.49
CA GLU A 32 -28.74 -10.75 5.53
C GLU A 32 -28.25 -10.28 6.90
N GLU A 33 -28.71 -10.90 7.98
CA GLU A 33 -28.24 -10.61 9.33
C GLU A 33 -26.83 -11.15 9.60
N SER A 34 -26.42 -12.21 8.89
CA SER A 34 -25.04 -12.70 8.87
C SER A 34 -24.11 -11.88 7.95
N ASP A 35 -24.68 -11.22 6.94
CA ASP A 35 -24.00 -10.28 6.03
C ASP A 35 -23.98 -8.83 6.54
N LYS A 36 -24.42 -8.57 7.78
CA LYS A 36 -24.05 -7.33 8.49
C LYS A 36 -22.53 -7.30 8.60
N ILE A 37 -21.90 -6.63 7.63
CA ILE A 37 -20.48 -6.31 7.60
C ILE A 37 -20.14 -5.65 8.94
N VAL A 38 -19.58 -6.44 9.87
CA VAL A 38 -19.01 -5.91 11.10
C VAL A 38 -17.74 -5.19 10.68
N GLU A 39 -17.89 -3.94 10.25
CA GLU A 39 -16.78 -3.07 9.90
C GLU A 39 -15.79 -3.09 11.05
N THR A 40 -14.60 -3.59 10.77
CA THR A 40 -13.57 -3.71 11.80
C THR A 40 -13.19 -2.31 12.31
N PRO A 41 -12.80 -2.14 13.58
CA PRO A 41 -12.42 -0.84 14.13
C PRO A 41 -11.37 -0.08 13.28
N LYS A 42 -10.51 -0.82 12.57
CA LYS A 42 -9.51 -0.27 11.66
C LYS A 42 -10.09 0.34 10.39
N GLU A 43 -11.15 -0.26 9.84
CA GLU A 43 -11.81 0.26 8.64
C GLU A 43 -12.52 1.58 8.94
N LYS A 44 -13.15 1.68 10.12
CA LYS A 44 -13.76 2.93 10.61
C LYS A 44 -12.73 4.03 10.84
N GLU A 45 -11.56 3.70 11.40
CA GLU A 45 -10.46 4.65 11.56
C GLU A 45 -9.93 5.14 10.20
N ALA A 46 -9.76 4.22 9.25
CA ALA A 46 -9.33 4.57 7.88
C ALA A 46 -10.35 5.43 7.14
N ALA A 47 -11.66 5.19 7.30
CA ALA A 47 -12.71 6.01 6.71
C ALA A 47 -12.66 7.46 7.23
N ARG A 48 -12.54 7.64 8.55
CA ARG A 48 -12.37 8.96 9.17
C ARG A 48 -11.10 9.68 8.70
N GLU A 49 -9.99 8.95 8.53
CA GLU A 49 -8.77 9.54 7.97
C GLU A 49 -8.97 9.99 6.52
N ARG A 50 -9.68 9.22 5.70
CA ARG A 50 -10.00 9.58 4.30
C ARG A 50 -10.86 10.84 4.22
N GLU A 51 -11.86 10.97 5.08
CA GLU A 51 -12.70 12.18 5.15
C GLU A 51 -11.87 13.42 5.47
N LYS A 52 -11.02 13.34 6.50
CA LYS A 52 -10.10 14.44 6.85
C LYS A 52 -9.17 14.82 5.70
N ILE A 53 -8.68 13.83 4.95
CA ILE A 53 -7.85 14.07 3.78
C ILE A 53 -8.65 14.80 2.70
N ARG A 54 -9.89 14.38 2.44
CA ARG A 54 -10.78 15.01 1.47
C ARG A 54 -11.07 16.47 1.81
N GLU A 55 -11.47 16.74 3.05
CA GLU A 55 -11.67 18.11 3.54
C GLU A 55 -10.41 18.96 3.30
N LYS A 56 -9.24 18.42 3.66
CA LYS A 56 -7.97 19.12 3.46
C LYS A 56 -7.69 19.43 1.99
N VAL A 57 -8.03 18.53 1.06
CA VAL A 57 -7.87 18.73 -0.38
C VAL A 57 -8.84 19.81 -0.90
N ASP A 58 -10.03 19.92 -0.35
CA ASP A 58 -11.00 20.94 -0.75
C ASP A 58 -10.53 22.35 -0.36
N TYR A 59 -9.99 22.52 0.86
CA TYR A 59 -9.41 23.79 1.33
C TYR A 59 -8.04 24.14 0.72
N TRP A 60 -7.39 23.20 0.02
CA TRP A 60 -6.05 23.39 -0.52
C TRP A 60 -6.01 24.42 -1.65
N LYS A 61 -5.21 25.47 -1.50
CA LYS A 61 -4.90 26.45 -2.55
C LYS A 61 -3.55 26.09 -3.20
N PRO A 62 -3.51 25.62 -4.46
CA PRO A 62 -2.28 25.16 -5.10
C PRO A 62 -1.33 26.32 -5.38
N LYS A 63 -0.03 26.08 -5.14
CA LYS A 63 1.02 27.08 -5.39
C LYS A 63 1.77 26.81 -6.67
N THR A 64 1.92 25.53 -7.02
CA THR A 64 2.59 25.04 -8.22
C THR A 64 1.64 24.94 -9.42
N GLU A 65 2.20 25.01 -10.62
CA GLU A 65 1.47 24.79 -11.88
C GLU A 65 0.83 23.41 -11.91
N LEU A 66 1.59 22.38 -11.51
CA LEU A 66 1.09 21.01 -11.39
C LEU A 66 -0.11 20.93 -10.43
N GLY A 67 -0.02 21.62 -9.28
CA GLY A 67 -1.13 21.71 -8.33
C GLY A 67 -2.38 22.34 -8.93
N ARG A 68 -2.24 23.41 -9.74
CA ARG A 68 -3.37 24.03 -10.45
C ARG A 68 -3.98 23.08 -11.47
N MET A 69 -3.17 22.42 -12.29
CA MET A 69 -3.64 21.45 -13.29
C MET A 69 -4.41 20.28 -12.66
N VAL A 70 -3.95 19.78 -11.52
CA VAL A 70 -4.61 18.71 -10.76
C VAL A 70 -5.87 19.21 -10.05
N LYS A 71 -5.86 20.44 -9.54
CA LYS A 71 -7.05 21.05 -8.94
C LYS A 71 -8.14 21.27 -9.98
N GLU A 72 -7.78 21.75 -11.17
CA GLU A 72 -8.68 21.93 -12.33
C GLU A 72 -9.14 20.61 -12.96
N GLY A 73 -8.47 19.49 -12.66
CA GLY A 73 -8.83 18.16 -13.17
C GLY A 73 -8.29 17.84 -14.58
N LYS A 74 -7.34 18.64 -15.09
CA LYS A 74 -6.63 18.38 -16.35
C LYS A 74 -5.79 17.10 -16.28
N VAL A 75 -5.21 16.83 -15.10
CA VAL A 75 -4.45 15.61 -14.83
C VAL A 75 -5.24 14.75 -13.84
N LYS A 76 -5.73 13.61 -14.32
CA LYS A 76 -6.45 12.61 -13.50
C LYS A 76 -5.57 11.44 -13.06
N ASN A 77 -4.56 11.10 -13.86
CA ASN A 77 -3.67 9.97 -13.61
C ASN A 77 -2.30 10.46 -13.14
N ILE A 78 -1.85 9.95 -12.00
CA ILE A 78 -0.51 10.24 -11.46
C ILE A 78 0.60 9.67 -12.33
N ASP A 79 0.32 8.59 -13.06
CA ASP A 79 1.25 7.96 -13.99
C ASP A 79 1.80 8.93 -15.03
N VAL A 80 0.98 9.85 -15.53
CA VAL A 80 1.39 10.86 -16.50
C VAL A 80 2.46 11.77 -15.90
N VAL A 81 2.24 12.21 -14.65
CA VAL A 81 3.17 13.07 -13.91
C VAL A 81 4.50 12.36 -13.66
N LEU A 82 4.44 11.07 -13.32
CA LEU A 82 5.63 10.27 -13.02
C LEU A 82 6.43 9.92 -14.28
N THR A 83 5.76 9.61 -15.40
CA THR A 83 6.42 9.36 -16.70
C THR A 83 7.04 10.63 -17.27
N GLU A 84 6.39 11.79 -17.12
CA GLU A 84 6.97 13.09 -17.49
C GLU A 84 8.09 13.55 -16.55
N HIS A 85 8.40 12.78 -15.50
CA HIS A 85 9.44 13.10 -14.50
C HIS A 85 9.23 14.48 -13.82
N ARG A 86 7.99 14.96 -13.74
CA ARG A 86 7.68 16.22 -13.04
C ARG A 86 7.87 16.05 -11.54
N LYS A 87 8.44 17.07 -10.91
CA LYS A 87 8.65 17.06 -9.45
C LYS A 87 7.36 17.37 -8.71
N ILE A 88 6.95 16.46 -7.84
CA ILE A 88 5.83 16.66 -6.92
C ILE A 88 6.34 17.43 -5.70
N LEU A 89 5.86 18.65 -5.48
CA LEU A 89 6.26 19.51 -4.37
C LEU A 89 5.16 19.70 -3.30
N GLU A 90 3.93 19.33 -3.63
CA GLU A 90 2.77 19.44 -2.75
C GLU A 90 2.20 18.04 -2.50
N PRO A 91 2.12 17.58 -1.23
CA PRO A 91 1.57 16.26 -0.92
C PRO A 91 0.08 16.14 -1.26
N GLU A 92 -0.64 17.26 -1.26
CA GLU A 92 -2.07 17.33 -1.58
C GLU A 92 -2.37 16.89 -3.03
N ILE A 93 -1.41 17.02 -3.95
CA ILE A 93 -1.51 16.50 -5.32
C ILE A 93 -1.76 14.99 -5.30
N VAL A 94 -0.98 14.27 -4.50
CA VAL A 94 -1.07 12.81 -4.42
C VAL A 94 -2.34 12.39 -3.68
N ASP A 95 -2.74 13.14 -2.66
CA ASP A 95 -3.97 12.89 -1.92
C ASP A 95 -5.24 13.03 -2.78
N LYS A 96 -5.22 13.91 -3.79
CA LYS A 96 -6.31 14.03 -4.75
C LYS A 96 -6.31 12.94 -5.81
N LEU A 97 -5.12 12.49 -6.24
CA LEU A 97 -4.97 11.55 -7.37
C LEU A 97 -5.03 10.07 -6.95
N LEU A 98 -4.66 9.74 -5.72
CA LEU A 98 -4.56 8.36 -5.25
C LEU A 98 -5.21 8.17 -3.87
N THR A 99 -5.86 7.02 -3.69
CA THR A 99 -6.25 6.52 -2.38
C THR A 99 -5.07 5.82 -1.72
N LEU A 100 -4.37 6.53 -0.85
CA LEU A 100 -3.17 6.01 -0.20
C LEU A 100 -3.47 5.33 1.13
N GLU A 101 -2.83 4.17 1.35
CA GLU A 101 -2.63 3.59 2.67
C GLU A 101 -1.28 4.02 3.25
N THR A 102 -1.19 4.08 4.58
CA THR A 102 0.05 4.42 5.27
C THR A 102 0.44 3.34 6.26
N ASP A 103 1.73 2.99 6.31
CA ASP A 103 2.29 2.06 7.30
C ASP A 103 3.60 2.61 7.88
N LEU A 104 3.82 2.36 9.16
CA LEU A 104 4.98 2.79 9.92
C LEU A 104 6.07 1.71 9.92
N LEU A 105 7.29 2.10 9.58
CA LEU A 105 8.45 1.22 9.69
C LEU A 105 9.06 1.28 11.08
N LEU A 106 9.43 0.12 11.62
CA LEU A 106 10.04 0.02 12.93
C LEU A 106 11.55 0.25 12.85
N ILE A 107 11.97 1.50 12.96
CA ILE A 107 13.40 1.86 12.91
C ILE A 107 14.07 1.82 14.27
N GLY A 108 13.32 2.17 15.32
CA GLY A 108 13.86 2.29 16.67
C GLY A 108 14.13 0.95 17.32
N GLN A 109 15.00 0.97 18.33
CA GLN A 109 15.15 -0.11 19.29
C GLN A 109 14.84 0.44 20.68
N ALA A 110 14.05 -0.30 21.46
CA ALA A 110 14.05 -0.16 22.90
C ALA A 110 15.38 -0.69 23.45
N LYS A 111 15.96 -0.02 24.43
CA LYS A 111 17.09 -0.57 25.16
C LYS A 111 16.51 -1.54 26.19
N GLY A 112 16.64 -2.84 25.95
CA GLY A 112 16.37 -3.84 26.98
C GLY A 112 17.51 -3.91 27.98
N LYS A 113 17.28 -4.58 29.13
CA LYS A 113 18.26 -4.78 30.21
C LYS A 113 19.59 -5.38 29.71
N PHE A 114 19.55 -6.18 28.64
CA PHE A 114 20.72 -6.83 28.02
C PHE A 114 20.97 -6.41 26.55
N GLY A 115 20.57 -5.20 26.15
CA GLY A 115 20.86 -4.67 24.81
C GLY A 115 20.02 -5.26 23.66
N GLY A 116 19.28 -6.34 23.89
CA GLY A 116 18.20 -6.81 23.03
C GLY A 116 16.88 -6.18 23.46
N GLY A 117 16.29 -5.32 22.63
CA GLY A 117 14.98 -4.75 22.93
C GLY A 117 14.06 -4.65 21.73
N LYS A 118 12.76 -4.55 22.03
CA LYS A 118 11.67 -4.53 21.05
C LYS A 118 11.85 -3.38 20.06
N ARG A 119 11.56 -3.64 18.78
CA ARG A 119 11.57 -2.62 17.74
C ARG A 119 10.47 -1.58 18.00
N ARG A 120 10.76 -0.29 17.76
CA ARG A 120 9.84 0.84 17.93
C ARG A 120 9.65 1.60 16.62
N ALA A 121 8.49 2.25 16.46
CA ALA A 121 8.17 3.04 15.25
C ALA A 121 9.03 4.31 15.10
N TRP A 122 9.65 4.79 16.19
CA TRP A 122 10.54 5.95 16.16
C TRP A 122 11.95 5.59 16.65
N ARG A 123 12.95 6.19 16.02
CA ARG A 123 14.35 6.16 16.44
C ARG A 123 14.65 7.44 17.21
N GLN A 124 15.07 7.30 18.46
CA GLN A 124 15.59 8.40 19.27
C GLN A 124 17.08 8.60 18.95
N THR A 125 17.48 9.84 18.73
CA THR A 125 18.88 10.27 18.55
C THR A 125 19.13 11.43 19.48
N GLN A 126 20.30 11.43 20.14
CA GLN A 126 20.67 12.45 21.12
C GLN A 126 21.91 13.23 20.63
N LYS A 127 21.87 14.55 20.76
CA LYS A 127 23.03 15.43 20.61
C LYS A 127 23.45 15.90 22.00
N LYS A 128 24.72 15.73 22.35
CA LYS A 128 25.28 16.24 23.62
C LYS A 128 25.61 17.72 23.45
N THR A 129 25.15 18.54 24.38
CA THR A 129 25.40 19.99 24.47
C THR A 129 25.86 20.34 25.88
N MET A 130 26.39 21.55 26.10
CA MET A 130 26.82 22.00 27.43
C MET A 130 25.64 22.00 28.43
N GLU A 131 24.45 22.38 27.97
CA GLU A 131 23.20 22.41 28.75
C GLU A 131 22.54 21.02 28.93
N GLY A 132 23.18 19.94 28.46
CA GLY A 132 22.67 18.57 28.57
C GLY A 132 22.43 17.89 27.22
N ASN A 133 21.59 16.86 27.21
CA ASN A 133 21.33 16.05 26.02
C ASN A 133 20.06 16.51 25.30
N VAL A 134 20.18 16.97 24.06
CA VAL A 134 19.05 17.33 23.21
C VAL A 134 18.59 16.10 22.44
N LEU A 135 17.37 15.64 22.72
CA LEU A 135 16.76 14.50 22.07
C LEU A 135 16.05 14.90 20.77
N THR A 136 16.11 14.02 19.79
CA THR A 136 15.36 14.13 18.53
C THR A 136 14.80 12.77 18.14
N PHE A 137 13.59 12.76 17.61
CA PHE A 137 12.92 11.55 17.15
C PHE A 137 12.86 11.54 15.62
N SER A 138 13.20 10.40 15.04
CA SER A 138 13.05 10.12 13.61
C SER A 138 12.02 9.03 13.40
N SER A 139 11.12 9.21 12.44
CA SER A 139 10.14 8.20 12.02
C SER A 139 10.21 8.02 10.51
N MET A 140 9.89 6.81 10.04
CA MET A 140 9.88 6.46 8.62
C MET A 140 8.59 5.77 8.30
N VAL A 141 7.98 6.25 7.23
CA VAL A 141 6.64 5.87 6.81
C VAL A 141 6.72 5.44 5.36
N VAL A 142 5.97 4.39 5.06
CA VAL A 142 5.69 3.97 3.70
C VAL A 142 4.25 4.37 3.39
N VAL A 143 4.04 4.92 2.21
CA VAL A 143 2.71 5.16 1.65
C VAL A 143 2.58 4.38 0.36
N GLY A 144 1.38 3.90 0.04
CA GLY A 144 1.14 3.24 -1.24
C GLY A 144 -0.33 2.87 -1.44
N ASP A 145 -0.68 2.53 -2.67
CA ASP A 145 -2.05 2.25 -3.11
C ASP A 145 -2.31 0.76 -3.39
N ARG A 146 -1.33 -0.11 -3.07
CA ARG A 146 -1.31 -1.54 -3.45
C ARG A 146 -1.46 -1.80 -4.95
N ASN A 147 -1.28 -0.78 -5.78
CA ASN A 147 -1.48 -0.84 -7.22
C ASN A 147 -0.27 -0.31 -8.00
N GLY A 148 0.93 -0.53 -7.47
CA GLY A 148 2.17 -0.11 -8.14
C GLY A 148 2.61 1.31 -7.83
N HIS A 149 2.02 2.01 -6.85
CA HIS A 149 2.58 3.25 -6.33
C HIS A 149 3.06 3.08 -4.90
N VAL A 150 4.32 3.45 -4.64
CA VAL A 150 4.88 3.41 -3.30
C VAL A 150 5.75 4.64 -3.04
N GLY A 151 5.70 5.18 -1.84
CA GLY A 151 6.51 6.31 -1.41
C GLY A 151 7.15 6.01 -0.06
N LEU A 152 8.38 6.47 0.13
CA LEU A 152 9.13 6.29 1.38
C LEU A 152 9.59 7.64 1.91
N GLY A 153 9.14 7.95 3.13
CA GLY A 153 9.43 9.22 3.80
C GLY A 153 10.18 9.03 5.09
N LEU A 154 11.09 9.96 5.39
CA LEU A 154 11.73 10.12 6.69
C LEU A 154 11.31 11.48 7.24
N GLY A 155 10.89 11.51 8.50
CA GLY A 155 10.63 12.73 9.24
C GLY A 155 11.46 12.78 10.52
N LYS A 156 11.90 13.98 10.90
CA LYS A 156 12.65 14.23 12.14
C LYS A 156 12.04 15.43 12.86
N SER A 157 11.85 15.31 14.16
CA SER A 157 11.37 16.40 15.02
C SER A 157 11.86 16.23 16.47
N LYS A 158 11.56 17.21 17.33
CA LYS A 158 11.79 17.12 18.78
C LYS A 158 10.79 16.20 19.47
N GLU A 159 9.64 15.95 18.84
CA GLU A 159 8.55 15.10 19.32
C GLU A 159 8.22 13.99 18.31
N THR A 160 7.45 12.98 18.74
CA THR A 160 7.14 11.80 17.94
C THR A 160 6.04 12.03 16.89
N LEU A 161 4.92 12.67 17.24
CA LEU A 161 3.81 12.92 16.32
C LEU A 161 4.20 13.84 15.15
N PRO A 162 4.86 15.00 15.38
CA PRO A 162 5.29 15.85 14.27
C PRO A 162 6.35 15.18 13.39
N ALA A 163 7.15 14.24 13.94
CA ALA A 163 8.08 13.46 13.13
C ALA A 163 7.35 12.47 12.21
N ARG A 164 6.25 11.85 12.68
CA ARG A 164 5.39 10.97 11.86
C ARG A 164 4.72 11.75 10.73
N GLU A 165 4.13 12.91 11.03
CA GLU A 165 3.47 13.75 10.02
C GLU A 165 4.44 14.24 8.94
N LYS A 166 5.64 14.68 9.34
CA LYS A 166 6.72 15.03 8.40
C LYS A 166 7.13 13.85 7.53
N ALA A 167 7.15 12.63 8.10
CA ALA A 167 7.46 11.42 7.35
C ALA A 167 6.37 11.11 6.32
N ILE A 168 5.09 11.19 6.69
CA ILE A 168 3.95 11.00 5.77
C ILE A 168 4.02 12.00 4.61
N ARG A 169 4.20 13.29 4.92
CA ARG A 169 4.35 14.34 3.89
C ARG A 169 5.50 14.02 2.94
N ASN A 170 6.68 13.68 3.48
CA ASN A 170 7.85 13.36 2.66
C ASN A 170 7.68 12.08 1.84
N ALA A 171 6.88 11.12 2.30
CA ALA A 171 6.59 9.90 1.57
C ALA A 171 5.70 10.18 0.35
N LYS A 172 4.66 11.01 0.51
CA LYS A 172 3.79 11.47 -0.58
C LYS A 172 4.56 12.21 -1.67
N LEU A 173 5.50 13.08 -1.29
CA LEU A 173 6.35 13.79 -2.24
C LEU A 173 7.31 12.88 -3.04
N LYS A 174 7.59 11.68 -2.53
CA LYS A 174 8.56 10.73 -3.09
C LYS A 174 7.89 9.44 -3.56
N VAL A 175 6.66 9.54 -4.03
CA VAL A 175 5.97 8.42 -4.68
C VAL A 175 6.71 8.05 -5.96
N ILE A 176 6.87 6.75 -6.15
CA ILE A 176 7.42 6.14 -7.35
C ILE A 176 6.39 5.19 -7.94
N LYS A 177 6.38 5.13 -9.25
CA LYS A 177 5.74 4.03 -9.98
C LYS A 177 6.61 2.79 -9.88
N VAL A 178 5.97 1.65 -9.69
CA VAL A 178 6.58 0.33 -9.64
C VAL A 178 5.88 -0.52 -10.69
N THR A 179 6.60 -0.87 -11.74
CA THR A 179 6.08 -1.86 -12.69
C THR A 179 6.03 -3.23 -12.03
N ARG A 180 4.88 -3.90 -12.16
CA ARG A 180 4.68 -5.28 -11.73
C ARG A 180 4.57 -6.17 -12.95
N GLY A 181 4.80 -7.45 -12.78
CA GLY A 181 4.72 -8.42 -13.86
C GLY A 181 4.33 -9.80 -13.36
N PHE A 182 4.55 -10.76 -14.24
CA PHE A 182 4.32 -12.18 -14.03
C PHE A 182 5.67 -12.90 -14.01
N GLU A 183 5.76 -13.99 -13.27
CA GLU A 183 6.91 -14.90 -13.40
C GLU A 183 6.83 -15.64 -14.74
N THR A 184 5.66 -16.19 -15.04
CA THR A 184 5.36 -16.90 -16.29
C THR A 184 4.14 -16.25 -16.94
N PRO A 185 4.17 -15.94 -18.25
CA PRO A 185 3.00 -15.46 -18.96
C PRO A 185 2.00 -16.62 -19.14
N GLU A 186 1.24 -16.92 -18.10
CA GLU A 186 0.13 -17.86 -18.18
C GLU A 186 -1.08 -17.20 -18.87
N PRO A 187 -1.67 -17.83 -19.90
CA PRO A 187 -2.89 -17.32 -20.52
C PRO A 187 -4.05 -17.33 -19.50
N GLY A 188 -4.67 -16.16 -19.28
CA GLY A 188 -5.72 -15.94 -18.24
C GLY A 188 -5.22 -15.19 -16.99
N SER A 189 -3.91 -14.99 -16.92
CA SER A 189 -3.12 -14.17 -16.01
C SER A 189 -3.35 -12.64 -15.99
N ASN A 190 -4.51 -12.05 -15.65
CA ASN A 190 -4.62 -10.56 -15.79
C ASN A 190 -4.03 -9.74 -14.64
N ASP A 191 -3.82 -10.32 -13.45
CA ASP A 191 -3.32 -9.58 -12.27
C ASP A 191 -1.80 -9.76 -12.05
N PRO A 192 -0.97 -8.71 -12.24
CA PRO A 192 0.46 -8.79 -12.01
C PRO A 192 0.76 -8.89 -10.50
N HIS A 193 1.35 -10.01 -10.09
CA HIS A 193 1.55 -10.35 -8.68
C HIS A 193 3.00 -10.22 -8.21
N THR A 194 3.98 -10.23 -9.13
CA THR A 194 5.41 -10.27 -8.80
C THR A 194 6.21 -9.19 -9.53
N VAL A 195 7.53 -9.17 -9.34
CA VAL A 195 8.46 -8.33 -10.09
C VAL A 195 8.73 -8.96 -11.47
N PRO A 196 8.84 -8.17 -12.55
CA PRO A 196 8.97 -8.73 -13.91
C PRO A 196 10.32 -9.40 -14.18
N PHE A 197 11.38 -9.01 -13.48
CA PHE A 197 12.72 -9.57 -13.62
C PHE A 197 13.50 -9.39 -12.31
N VAL A 198 14.66 -10.03 -12.23
CA VAL A 198 15.56 -9.91 -11.08
C VAL A 198 16.07 -8.47 -10.97
N ILE A 199 15.77 -7.83 -9.84
CA ILE A 199 16.15 -6.45 -9.53
C ILE A 199 17.07 -6.39 -8.32
N ASN A 200 18.09 -5.53 -8.43
CA ASN A 200 19.10 -5.34 -7.40
C ASN A 200 19.07 -3.88 -6.91
N GLY A 201 18.82 -3.68 -5.62
CA GLY A 201 18.87 -2.39 -4.93
C GLY A 201 20.03 -2.31 -3.94
N LYS A 202 20.59 -1.11 -3.77
CA LYS A 202 21.70 -0.88 -2.84
C LYS A 202 21.51 0.39 -2.04
N CYS A 203 21.83 0.34 -0.75
CA CYS A 203 21.96 1.52 0.09
C CYS A 203 23.01 1.30 1.18
N GLY A 204 24.09 2.10 1.16
CA GLY A 204 25.24 1.87 2.03
C GLY A 204 25.87 0.49 1.78
N SER A 205 26.04 -0.29 2.84
CA SER A 205 26.53 -1.68 2.76
C SER A 205 25.43 -2.71 2.48
N VAL A 206 24.15 -2.33 2.52
CA VAL A 206 23.03 -3.25 2.33
C VAL A 206 22.72 -3.41 0.85
N ARG A 207 22.62 -4.67 0.40
CA ARG A 207 22.19 -5.04 -0.94
C ARG A 207 20.95 -5.91 -0.84
N VAL A 208 19.94 -5.62 -1.67
CA VAL A 208 18.69 -6.37 -1.73
C VAL A 208 18.48 -6.80 -3.16
N ARG A 209 18.38 -8.10 -3.38
CA ARG A 209 18.01 -8.72 -4.65
C ARG A 209 16.59 -9.25 -4.51
N LEU A 210 15.69 -8.81 -5.38
CA LEU A 210 14.33 -9.34 -5.48
C LEU A 210 14.26 -10.19 -6.74
N ILE A 211 13.76 -11.41 -6.58
CA ILE A 211 13.66 -12.43 -7.61
C ILE A 211 12.17 -12.70 -7.81
N PRO A 212 11.67 -12.77 -9.05
CA PRO A 212 10.29 -13.16 -9.34
C PRO A 212 9.96 -14.51 -8.68
N ALA A 213 8.71 -14.68 -8.25
CA ALA A 213 8.27 -15.90 -7.58
C ALA A 213 6.89 -16.36 -8.10
N PRO A 214 6.61 -17.68 -8.02
CA PRO A 214 5.31 -18.22 -8.39
C PRO A 214 4.23 -17.78 -7.41
N ARG A 215 2.99 -17.88 -7.87
CA ARG A 215 1.81 -17.49 -7.10
C ARG A 215 1.66 -18.35 -5.85
N GLY A 216 1.36 -17.71 -4.73
CA GLY A 216 1.17 -18.40 -3.45
C GLY A 216 2.45 -18.57 -2.63
N THR A 217 3.60 -18.12 -3.14
CA THR A 217 4.87 -18.10 -2.38
C THR A 217 4.80 -17.11 -1.22
N GLY A 218 4.09 -16.00 -1.41
CA GLY A 218 4.07 -14.87 -0.51
C GLY A 218 5.38 -14.05 -0.52
N LEU A 219 5.44 -13.10 0.40
CA LEU A 219 6.59 -12.19 0.52
C LEU A 219 7.68 -12.82 1.39
N VAL A 220 8.70 -13.41 0.78
CA VAL A 220 9.85 -14.01 1.46
C VAL A 220 10.94 -12.94 1.64
N ILE A 221 10.68 -11.99 2.56
CA ILE A 221 11.60 -10.90 2.90
C ILE A 221 11.42 -10.47 4.36
N GLY A 222 12.41 -9.76 4.92
CA GLY A 222 12.34 -9.17 6.25
C GLY A 222 11.12 -8.26 6.45
N ALA A 223 10.59 -8.24 7.68
CA ALA A 223 9.28 -7.66 8.01
C ALA A 223 9.08 -6.21 7.55
N GLU A 224 10.09 -5.34 7.65
CA GLU A 224 9.95 -3.94 7.25
C GLU A 224 9.85 -3.77 5.72
N CYS A 225 10.64 -4.54 4.95
CA CYS A 225 10.54 -4.51 3.49
C CYS A 225 9.29 -5.24 2.98
N LYS A 226 8.77 -6.21 3.75
CA LYS A 226 7.47 -6.86 3.48
C LYS A 226 6.34 -5.83 3.42
N LYS A 227 6.34 -4.85 4.33
CA LYS A 227 5.37 -3.73 4.30
C LYS A 227 5.49 -2.89 3.03
N ILE A 228 6.71 -2.62 2.59
CA ILE A 228 6.98 -1.86 1.35
C ILE A 228 6.43 -2.61 0.14
N LEU A 229 6.77 -3.89 -0.02
CA LEU A 229 6.32 -4.69 -1.16
C LEU A 229 4.79 -4.87 -1.19
N ARG A 230 4.17 -5.04 -0.02
CA ARG A 230 2.71 -5.12 0.11
C ARG A 230 2.04 -3.84 -0.36
N LEU A 231 2.53 -2.67 0.07
CA LEU A 231 1.99 -1.37 -0.34
C LEU A 231 2.28 -1.05 -1.81
N ALA A 232 3.34 -1.62 -2.38
CA ALA A 232 3.60 -1.56 -3.82
C ALA A 232 2.67 -2.47 -4.65
N GLY A 233 1.88 -3.35 -4.02
CA GLY A 233 0.99 -4.28 -4.72
C GLY A 233 1.67 -5.55 -5.21
N ILE A 234 2.84 -5.88 -4.67
CA ILE A 234 3.58 -7.12 -4.93
C ILE A 234 3.13 -8.15 -3.88
N LYS A 235 2.71 -9.33 -4.34
CA LYS A 235 2.20 -10.43 -3.50
C LYS A 235 3.26 -11.49 -3.25
N ASP A 236 4.03 -11.84 -4.28
CA ASP A 236 4.98 -12.96 -4.22
C ASP A 236 6.36 -12.54 -4.72
N VAL A 237 7.39 -12.70 -3.89
CA VAL A 237 8.79 -12.41 -4.24
C VAL A 237 9.72 -13.24 -3.36
N TYR A 238 10.75 -13.82 -3.99
CA TYR A 238 11.93 -14.30 -3.28
C TYR A 238 12.92 -13.16 -3.09
N SER A 239 13.53 -13.06 -1.91
CA SER A 239 14.55 -12.05 -1.67
C SER A 239 15.86 -12.66 -1.19
N TYR A 240 16.95 -12.05 -1.63
CA TYR A 240 18.27 -12.32 -1.12
C TYR A 240 18.89 -11.00 -0.65
N THR A 241 19.40 -10.99 0.58
CA THR A 241 19.88 -9.77 1.22
C THR A 241 21.29 -9.96 1.75
N GLU A 242 22.19 -9.05 1.42
CA GLU A 242 23.57 -9.04 1.88
C GLU A 242 23.88 -7.76 2.67
N GLY A 243 24.85 -7.85 3.58
CA GLY A 243 25.31 -6.73 4.39
C GLY A 243 24.53 -6.55 5.70
N GLN A 244 24.57 -5.34 6.27
CA GLN A 244 24.06 -5.07 7.62
C GLN A 244 22.54 -4.79 7.63
N THR A 245 21.74 -5.84 7.50
CA THR A 245 20.26 -5.77 7.45
C THR A 245 19.61 -5.26 8.74
N ARG A 246 20.33 -5.30 9.88
CA ARG A 246 19.85 -4.75 11.16
C ARG A 246 19.53 -3.25 11.07
N THR A 247 20.22 -2.54 10.18
CA THR A 247 19.97 -1.12 9.87
C THR A 247 18.75 -0.98 8.94
N THR A 248 17.56 -1.01 9.53
CA THR A 248 16.26 -0.97 8.82
C THR A 248 16.11 0.24 7.90
N PHE A 249 16.72 1.37 8.25
CA PHE A 249 16.74 2.56 7.41
C PHE A 249 17.39 2.34 6.04
N ASN A 250 18.59 1.74 6.02
CA ASN A 250 19.30 1.44 4.78
C ASN A 250 18.61 0.29 4.04
N PHE A 251 18.11 -0.70 4.79
CA PHE A 251 17.40 -1.83 4.21
C PHE A 251 16.14 -1.41 3.45
N ALA A 252 15.30 -0.55 4.05
CA ALA A 252 14.11 0.00 3.40
C ALA A 252 14.44 0.86 2.18
N ARG A 253 15.50 1.68 2.26
CA ARG A 253 15.99 2.47 1.11
C ARG A 253 16.51 1.60 -0.02
N ALA A 254 17.24 0.53 0.29
CA ALA A 254 17.72 -0.43 -0.70
C ALA A 254 16.56 -1.15 -1.39
N CYS A 255 15.49 -1.48 -0.67
CA CYS A 255 14.28 -2.05 -1.25
C CYS A 255 13.60 -1.08 -2.23
N ILE A 256 13.41 0.19 -1.83
CA ILE A 256 12.86 1.22 -2.74
C ILE A 256 13.77 1.45 -3.96
N ASP A 257 15.10 1.44 -3.78
CA ASP A 257 16.05 1.53 -4.89
C ASP A 257 15.90 0.37 -5.88
N ALA A 258 15.67 -0.86 -5.39
CA ALA A 258 15.38 -2.00 -6.25
C ALA A 258 14.10 -1.76 -7.06
N LEU A 259 13.02 -1.32 -6.41
CA LEU A 259 11.73 -1.07 -7.06
C LEU A 259 11.78 0.06 -8.09
N LYS A 260 12.60 1.10 -7.87
CA LYS A 260 12.81 2.17 -8.86
C LYS A 260 13.42 1.64 -10.16
N LYS A 261 14.33 0.68 -10.05
CA LYS A 261 15.03 0.11 -11.22
C LYS A 261 14.14 -0.76 -12.09
N THR A 262 12.97 -1.16 -11.59
CA THR A 262 11.99 -1.89 -12.40
C THR A 262 11.52 -1.07 -13.61
N ASN A 263 11.49 0.26 -13.49
CA ASN A 263 11.08 1.13 -14.59
C ASN A 263 12.20 1.35 -15.62
N GLN A 264 13.46 1.16 -15.25
CA GLN A 264 14.62 1.48 -16.12
C GLN A 264 14.90 0.38 -17.14
N LYS A 265 14.73 -0.89 -16.75
CA LYS A 265 15.18 -2.04 -17.56
C LYS A 265 14.23 -2.42 -18.71
N LEU A 266 13.00 -1.91 -18.72
CA LEU A 266 12.01 -2.18 -19.76
C LEU A 266 12.25 -1.39 -21.06
N ILE A 267 13.20 -0.44 -21.06
CA ILE A 267 13.51 0.42 -22.21
C ILE A 267 14.59 -0.21 -23.11
N THR A 268 15.15 -1.36 -22.72
CA THR A 268 16.18 -2.07 -23.51
C THR A 268 15.59 -3.33 -24.13
N THR A 269 14.78 -3.16 -25.15
CA THR A 269 14.37 -4.21 -26.11
C THR A 269 14.07 -3.50 -27.42
#